data_AF-A0A8J5IQE2-F1
#
_entry.id   AF-A0A8J5IQE2-F1
#
_cell.length_a   1.000
_cell.length_b   1.000
_cell.length_c   1.000
_cell.angle_alpha   90.00
_cell.angle_beta   90.00
_cell.angle_gamma   90.00
#
_symmetry.space_group_name_H-M   'P 1'
#
loop_
_entity.id
_entity.type
_entity.pdbx_description
1 polymer ?
#
loop_
_entity_poly.entity_id
_entity_poly.type
_entity_poly.pdbx_seq_one_letter_code
_entity_poly.pdbx_strand_id
1 'polypeptide(L)'
;MLGGKPTAPKKLSAAQQALLTLHKIRARGSFLVANALLLLVVFYTSHRFPHKFVRVLGDCDSNWLHVDAPEDSETICCNNEAGGYEDAPCYTGMDLMPVVGSLKGAWAIPLSALVFNYGSMMLGPNVTMLRVRVYVRRGLLYVAVMAFRTVVLYMGLGLVEKRMLHLFMGHSDHSCWYADLRRGKRCPADFDHSDHIVLLVSHYLAIPLFEWFAVSVESAGPSLKRTLLRVWLIIVCGLGAYLLFFTASYFHTSAENLVGLIIAQGCVMTPLMLLTQDYFTSYKWLSLSNFVLPAEDPKRDS
;
A
#
# COMPACT_ATOMS: atom_id res chain seq x y z
N MET A 1 -37.64 24.79 -4.26
CA MET A 1 -36.35 25.48 -4.07
C MET A 1 -35.35 24.99 -5.12
N LEU A 2 -35.04 25.88 -6.06
CA LEU A 2 -33.91 25.91 -7.01
C LEU A 2 -33.47 24.60 -7.68
N GLY A 3 -34.22 24.22 -8.73
CA GLY A 3 -33.74 23.36 -9.79
C GLY A 3 -32.67 24.07 -10.62
N GLY A 4 -31.40 23.86 -10.26
CA GLY A 4 -30.27 24.19 -11.13
C GLY A 4 -30.18 23.17 -12.27
N LYS A 5 -30.29 23.63 -13.52
CA LYS A 5 -29.98 22.81 -14.70
C LYS A 5 -28.61 22.15 -14.51
N PRO A 6 -28.45 20.84 -14.79
CA PRO A 6 -27.13 20.22 -14.81
C PRO A 6 -26.28 20.96 -15.84
N THR A 7 -25.25 21.65 -15.37
CA THR A 7 -24.25 22.27 -16.24
C THR A 7 -23.64 21.17 -17.10
N ALA A 8 -23.86 21.26 -18.40
CA ALA A 8 -23.21 20.38 -19.37
C ALA A 8 -21.69 20.37 -19.08
N PRO A 9 -21.00 19.22 -19.23
CA PRO A 9 -19.57 19.15 -18.98
C PRO A 9 -18.86 20.22 -19.82
N LYS A 10 -18.21 21.19 -19.16
CA LYS A 10 -17.36 22.17 -19.84
C LYS A 10 -16.33 21.37 -20.63
N LYS A 11 -16.33 21.51 -21.96
CA LYS A 11 -15.28 20.95 -22.81
C LYS A 11 -13.95 21.54 -22.33
N LEU A 12 -12.99 20.67 -22.02
CA LEU A 12 -11.65 21.07 -21.65
C LEU A 12 -11.03 21.86 -22.80
N SER A 13 -10.23 22.88 -22.48
CA SER A 13 -9.43 23.55 -23.51
C SER A 13 -8.38 22.60 -24.07
N ALA A 14 -7.89 22.86 -25.29
CA ALA A 14 -6.84 22.04 -25.91
C ALA A 14 -5.58 21.94 -25.02
N ALA A 15 -5.24 23.03 -24.31
CA ALA A 15 -4.14 23.05 -23.35
C ALA A 15 -4.40 22.15 -22.13
N GLN A 16 -5.60 22.20 -21.56
CA GLN A 16 -5.99 21.32 -20.44
C GLN A 16 -5.99 19.84 -20.85
N GLN A 17 -6.45 19.54 -22.06
CA GLN A 17 -6.45 18.17 -22.58
C GLN A 17 -5.03 17.65 -22.85
N ALA A 18 -4.14 18.48 -23.39
CA ALA A 18 -2.73 18.14 -23.58
C ALA A 18 -2.03 17.89 -22.24
N LEU A 19 -2.23 18.76 -21.25
CA LEU A 19 -1.66 18.63 -19.91
C LEU A 19 -2.17 17.37 -19.19
N LEU A 20 -3.48 17.10 -19.24
CA LEU A 20 -4.06 15.87 -18.71
C LEU A 20 -3.45 14.62 -19.36
N THR A 21 -3.27 14.64 -20.69
CA THR A 21 -2.65 13.53 -21.42
C THR A 21 -1.22 13.27 -20.96
N LEU A 22 -0.43 14.33 -20.77
CA LEU A 22 0.94 14.22 -20.26
C LEU A 22 0.96 13.61 -18.84
N HIS A 23 0.06 14.04 -17.96
CA HIS A 23 -0.04 13.47 -16.62
C HIS A 23 -0.47 12.01 -16.62
N LYS A 24 -1.38 11.62 -17.52
CA LYS A 24 -1.77 10.20 -17.71
C LYS A 24 -0.58 9.35 -18.13
N ILE A 25 0.22 9.81 -19.11
CA ILE A 25 1.43 9.11 -19.56
C ILE A 25 2.42 8.97 -18.41
N ARG A 26 2.66 10.05 -17.67
CA ARG A 26 3.59 10.06 -16.53
C ARG A 26 3.11 9.11 -15.42
N ALA A 27 1.82 9.13 -15.09
CA ALA A 27 1.25 8.22 -14.09
C ALA A 27 1.43 6.76 -14.52
N ARG A 28 1.09 6.41 -15.76
CA ARG A 28 1.33 5.07 -16.30
C ARG A 28 2.80 4.66 -16.15
N GLY A 29 3.72 5.55 -16.52
CA GLY A 29 5.15 5.33 -16.32
C GLY A 29 5.52 5.08 -14.86
N SER A 30 5.04 5.90 -13.94
CA SER A 30 5.29 5.74 -12.50
C SER A 30 4.77 4.43 -11.93
N PHE A 31 3.54 4.01 -12.29
CA PHE A 31 2.98 2.72 -11.87
C PHE A 31 3.79 1.54 -12.43
N LEU A 32 4.20 1.60 -13.70
CA LEU A 32 5.02 0.55 -14.32
C LEU A 32 6.41 0.46 -13.68
N VAL A 33 7.07 1.59 -13.46
CA VAL A 33 8.37 1.64 -12.79
C VAL A 33 8.26 1.12 -11.36
N ALA A 34 7.25 1.54 -10.60
CA ALA A 34 7.03 1.04 -9.24
C ALA A 34 6.81 -0.48 -9.22
N ASN A 35 5.97 -1.01 -10.12
CA ASN A 35 5.74 -2.45 -10.21
C ASN A 35 7.01 -3.23 -10.59
N ALA A 36 7.81 -2.72 -11.53
CA ALA A 36 9.08 -3.33 -11.91
C ALA A 36 10.09 -3.32 -10.75
N LEU A 37 10.21 -2.21 -10.02
CA LEU A 37 11.07 -2.12 -8.85
C LEU A 37 10.60 -3.06 -7.73
N LEU A 38 9.31 -3.19 -7.48
CA LEU A 38 8.76 -4.13 -6.50
C LEU A 38 9.09 -5.58 -6.88
N LEU A 39 8.98 -5.94 -8.16
CA LEU A 39 9.36 -7.27 -8.64
C LEU A 39 10.86 -7.54 -8.45
N LEU A 40 11.71 -6.56 -8.78
CA LEU A 40 13.15 -6.66 -8.58
C LEU A 40 13.51 -6.80 -7.10
N VAL A 41 12.88 -6.01 -6.22
CA VAL A 41 13.08 -6.10 -4.77
C VAL A 41 12.67 -7.47 -4.27
N VAL A 42 11.46 -7.92 -4.56
CA VAL A 42 10.97 -9.25 -4.12
C VAL A 42 11.86 -10.37 -4.64
N PHE A 43 12.29 -10.31 -5.91
CA PHE A 43 13.18 -11.34 -6.47
C PHE A 43 14.55 -11.33 -5.78
N TYR A 44 15.13 -10.13 -5.59
CA TYR A 44 16.40 -9.95 -4.91
C TYR A 44 16.35 -10.46 -3.47
N THR A 45 15.36 -10.02 -2.67
CA THR A 45 15.24 -10.44 -1.26
C THR A 45 14.96 -11.93 -1.17
N SER A 46 14.11 -12.47 -2.05
CA SER A 46 13.80 -13.90 -2.10
C SER A 46 15.01 -14.78 -2.40
N HIS A 47 15.95 -14.30 -3.23
CA HIS A 47 17.17 -15.04 -3.54
C HIS A 47 18.25 -14.84 -2.46
N ARG A 48 18.33 -13.65 -1.88
CA ARG A 48 19.39 -13.28 -0.94
C ARG A 48 19.13 -13.76 0.49
N PHE A 49 17.86 -13.83 0.88
CA PHE A 49 17.40 -14.17 2.22
C PHE A 49 16.32 -15.26 2.13
N PRO A 50 16.70 -16.53 1.90
CA PRO A 50 15.74 -17.61 1.72
C PRO A 50 15.09 -18.08 3.03
N HIS A 51 15.67 -17.73 4.18
CA HIS A 51 15.26 -18.23 5.49
C HIS A 51 14.22 -17.32 6.15
N LYS A 52 13.19 -17.95 6.74
CA LYS A 52 12.08 -17.28 7.43
C LYS A 52 12.34 -17.27 8.93
N PHE A 53 12.02 -16.15 9.56
CA PHE A 53 12.12 -15.95 11.01
C PHE A 53 10.74 -15.84 11.65
N VAL A 54 10.64 -16.36 12.88
CA VAL A 54 9.44 -16.27 13.70
C VAL A 54 9.76 -15.62 15.04
N ARG A 55 8.82 -14.80 15.53
CA ARG A 55 8.94 -14.17 16.84
C ARG A 55 8.60 -15.17 17.95
N VAL A 56 9.46 -15.24 18.96
CA VAL A 56 9.32 -16.11 20.14
C VAL A 56 9.40 -15.30 21.44
N LEU A 57 8.93 -15.89 22.53
CA LEU A 57 9.12 -15.39 23.89
C LEU A 57 10.53 -15.74 24.35
N GLY A 58 11.16 -14.83 25.09
CA GLY A 58 12.53 -14.97 25.57
C GLY A 58 12.92 -13.76 26.42
N ASP A 59 14.19 -13.68 26.77
CA ASP A 59 14.70 -12.73 27.76
C ASP A 59 14.78 -11.28 27.24
N CYS A 60 14.77 -11.07 25.93
CA CYS A 60 14.80 -9.74 25.32
C CYS A 60 13.41 -9.23 24.91
N ASP A 61 13.29 -7.94 24.59
CA ASP A 61 12.05 -7.34 24.10
C ASP A 61 11.60 -7.90 22.74
N SER A 62 12.57 -8.32 21.92
CA SER A 62 12.36 -8.84 20.57
C SER A 62 13.25 -10.07 20.31
N ASN A 63 12.70 -11.26 20.55
CA ASN A 63 13.37 -12.54 20.30
C ASN A 63 12.85 -13.19 19.02
N TRP A 64 13.78 -13.74 18.24
CA TRP A 64 13.51 -14.36 16.95
C TRP A 64 14.20 -15.70 16.83
N LEU A 65 13.62 -16.59 16.03
CA LEU A 65 14.17 -17.90 15.72
C LEU A 65 13.97 -18.19 14.23
N HIS A 66 14.94 -18.87 13.62
CA HIS A 66 14.74 -19.44 12.28
C HIS A 66 13.65 -20.51 12.32
N VAL A 67 12.79 -20.55 11.30
CA VAL A 67 11.71 -21.56 11.21
C VAL A 67 12.28 -22.98 11.17
N ASP A 68 13.47 -23.16 10.59
CA ASP A 68 14.16 -24.44 10.43
C ASP A 68 15.19 -24.73 11.54
N ALA A 69 15.18 -23.95 12.63
CA ALA A 69 16.13 -24.10 13.72
C ALA A 69 15.94 -25.44 14.47
N PRO A 70 17.02 -26.19 14.78
CA PRO A 70 16.95 -27.37 15.66
C PRO A 70 16.60 -27.01 17.11
N GLU A 71 16.14 -27.99 17.91
CA GLU A 71 15.57 -27.82 19.27
C GLU A 71 16.49 -27.12 20.28
N ASP A 72 17.81 -27.23 20.10
CA ASP A 72 18.82 -26.61 20.97
C ASP A 72 19.34 -25.26 20.45
N SER A 73 18.64 -24.64 19.49
CA SER A 73 19.10 -23.37 18.90
C SER A 73 18.88 -22.19 19.82
N GLU A 74 19.89 -21.32 19.91
CA GLU A 74 19.80 -20.07 20.64
C GLU A 74 18.83 -19.09 19.96
N THR A 75 18.01 -18.41 20.77
CA THR A 75 17.13 -17.36 20.28
C THR A 75 17.92 -16.10 19.95
N ILE A 76 17.64 -15.50 18.79
CA ILE A 76 18.25 -14.26 18.35
C ILE A 76 17.58 -13.09 19.07
N CYS A 77 18.35 -12.37 19.87
CA CYS A 77 17.91 -11.20 20.60
C CYS A 77 18.21 -9.90 19.82
N CYS A 78 17.18 -9.13 19.46
CA CYS A 78 17.34 -7.83 18.83
C CYS A 78 17.10 -6.69 19.84
N ASN A 79 18.18 -6.11 20.37
CA ASN A 79 18.14 -5.02 21.37
C ASN A 79 18.34 -3.62 20.75
N ASN A 80 17.67 -3.32 19.64
CA ASN A 80 17.73 -2.00 18.97
C ASN A 80 19.13 -1.49 18.56
N GLU A 81 20.16 -2.34 18.62
CA GLU A 81 21.52 -2.03 18.16
C GLU A 81 21.64 -2.20 16.64
N ALA A 82 22.50 -1.39 16.00
CA ALA A 82 22.77 -1.45 14.57
C ALA A 82 23.66 -2.67 14.27
N GLY A 83 23.03 -3.82 14.01
CA GLY A 83 23.75 -5.08 13.81
C GLY A 83 22.89 -6.17 13.21
N GLY A 84 22.20 -5.87 12.09
CA GLY A 84 21.61 -6.91 11.27
C GLY A 84 22.71 -7.62 10.48
N TYR A 85 23.30 -8.67 11.05
CA TYR A 85 24.08 -9.63 10.28
C TYR A 85 23.14 -10.41 9.35
N GLU A 86 23.69 -11.01 8.30
CA GLU A 86 22.95 -11.75 7.25
C GLU A 86 21.99 -12.83 7.80
N ASP A 87 22.20 -13.24 9.06
CA ASP A 87 21.50 -14.33 9.73
C ASP A 87 20.48 -13.87 10.80
N ALA A 88 20.18 -12.57 10.92
CA ALA A 88 19.29 -12.04 11.96
C ALA A 88 18.35 -10.92 11.44
N PRO A 89 17.06 -10.92 11.83
CA PRO A 89 16.09 -9.91 11.38
C PRO A 89 16.23 -8.58 12.15
N CYS A 90 17.41 -8.24 12.67
CA CYS A 90 17.63 -7.03 13.48
C CYS A 90 17.90 -5.80 12.61
N TYR A 91 16.86 -5.04 12.28
CA TYR A 91 16.98 -3.80 11.49
C TYR A 91 16.50 -2.57 12.24
N THR A 92 17.06 -1.41 11.89
CA THR A 92 16.70 -0.13 12.51
C THR A 92 15.21 0.18 12.33
N GLY A 93 14.50 0.46 13.42
CA GLY A 93 13.08 0.76 13.33
C GLY A 93 12.19 -0.47 13.10
N MET A 94 12.64 -1.66 13.51
CA MET A 94 11.79 -2.86 13.59
C MET A 94 10.48 -2.62 14.35
N ASP A 95 10.52 -1.76 15.37
CA ASP A 95 9.35 -1.36 16.16
C ASP A 95 8.31 -0.56 15.37
N LEU A 96 8.64 -0.08 14.16
CA LEU A 96 7.66 0.59 13.29
C LEU A 96 6.69 -0.41 12.66
N MET A 97 7.12 -1.64 12.38
CA MET A 97 6.27 -2.61 11.67
C MET A 97 5.00 -2.96 12.47
N PRO A 98 5.04 -3.21 13.79
CA PRO A 98 3.83 -3.35 14.60
C PRO A 98 2.90 -2.14 14.57
N VAL A 99 3.44 -0.92 14.45
CA VAL A 99 2.65 0.33 14.39
C VAL A 99 1.99 0.47 13.02
N VAL A 100 2.76 0.35 11.95
CA VAL A 100 2.33 0.50 10.54
C VAL A 100 1.40 -0.65 10.14
N GLY A 101 1.69 -1.87 10.58
CA GLY A 101 0.85 -3.06 10.36
C GLY A 101 -0.38 -3.11 11.26
N SER A 102 -0.45 -2.33 12.35
CA SER A 102 -1.65 -2.26 13.18
C SER A 102 -2.84 -1.72 12.39
N LEU A 103 -4.05 -2.19 12.69
CA LEU A 103 -5.28 -1.70 12.05
C LEU A 103 -5.39 -0.17 12.10
N LYS A 104 -4.98 0.46 13.21
CA LYS A 104 -5.02 1.92 13.35
C LYS A 104 -3.98 2.61 12.45
N GLY A 105 -2.74 2.13 12.46
CA GLY A 105 -1.66 2.72 11.65
C GLY A 105 -1.86 2.51 10.15
N ALA A 106 -2.22 1.28 9.77
CA ALA A 106 -2.53 0.87 8.40
C ALA A 106 -3.60 1.72 7.73
N TRP A 107 -4.54 2.26 8.52
CA TRP A 107 -5.62 3.11 8.03
C TRP A 107 -5.27 4.60 8.12
N ALA A 108 -4.71 5.04 9.24
CA ALA A 108 -4.48 6.47 9.47
C ALA A 108 -3.32 7.03 8.64
N ILE A 109 -2.20 6.31 8.54
CA ILE A 109 -0.97 6.85 7.91
C ILE A 109 -1.17 7.10 6.41
N PRO A 110 -1.70 6.16 5.60
CA PRO A 110 -1.90 6.41 4.17
C PRO A 110 -2.93 7.51 3.87
N LEU A 111 -3.96 7.64 4.71
CA LEU A 111 -5.02 8.63 4.53
C LEU A 111 -4.65 10.03 5.02
N SER A 112 -3.60 10.16 5.84
CA SER A 112 -3.16 11.44 6.41
C SER A 112 -2.93 12.51 5.34
N ALA A 113 -2.31 12.14 4.21
CA ALA A 113 -2.07 13.04 3.08
C ALA A 113 -3.39 13.64 2.54
N LEU A 114 -4.41 12.80 2.37
CA LEU A 114 -5.73 13.22 1.92
C LEU A 114 -6.41 14.11 2.95
N VAL A 115 -6.34 13.74 4.24
CA VAL A 115 -6.94 14.51 5.34
C VAL A 115 -6.34 15.90 5.42
N PHE A 116 -5.01 16.03 5.35
CA PHE A 116 -4.34 17.33 5.34
C PHE A 116 -4.69 18.13 4.08
N ASN A 117 -4.74 17.48 2.92
CA ASN A 117 -5.09 18.15 1.67
C ASN A 117 -6.56 18.65 1.67
N TYR A 118 -7.47 17.84 2.22
CA TYR A 118 -8.89 18.17 2.37
C TYR A 118 -9.13 19.26 3.41
N GLY A 119 -8.53 19.16 4.60
CA GLY A 119 -8.67 20.15 5.67
C GLY A 119 -8.19 21.53 5.24
N SER A 120 -7.02 21.60 4.61
CA SER A 120 -6.51 22.86 4.06
C SER A 120 -7.31 23.39 2.85
N MET A 121 -8.10 22.54 2.19
CA MET A 121 -9.01 22.94 1.13
C MET A 121 -10.32 23.51 1.68
N MET A 122 -10.88 22.89 2.74
CA MET A 122 -12.07 23.39 3.46
C MET A 122 -11.83 24.76 4.11
N LEU A 123 -10.62 25.00 4.62
CA LEU A 123 -10.24 26.26 5.27
C LEU A 123 -9.76 27.33 4.27
N GLY A 124 -9.68 27.00 2.98
CA GLY A 124 -9.20 27.92 1.94
C GLY A 124 -10.30 28.86 1.43
N PRO A 125 -9.93 29.96 0.76
CA PRO A 125 -10.89 30.96 0.27
C PRO A 125 -11.76 30.47 -0.91
N ASN A 126 -11.38 29.37 -1.57
CA ASN A 126 -12.00 28.87 -2.81
C ASN A 126 -12.70 27.52 -2.61
N VAL A 127 -13.63 27.44 -1.66
CA VAL A 127 -14.46 26.24 -1.44
C VAL A 127 -15.59 26.20 -2.46
N THR A 128 -15.62 25.15 -3.28
CA THR A 128 -16.73 24.88 -4.21
C THR A 128 -17.29 23.48 -3.98
N MET A 129 -18.62 23.31 -4.12
CA MET A 129 -19.29 22.01 -3.92
C MET A 129 -18.77 20.91 -4.85
N LEU A 130 -18.34 21.28 -6.07
CA LEU A 130 -17.72 20.34 -7.00
C LEU A 130 -16.40 19.78 -6.43
N ARG A 131 -15.57 20.66 -5.87
CA ARG A 131 -14.29 20.30 -5.24
C ARG A 131 -14.50 19.37 -4.05
N VAL A 132 -15.46 19.69 -3.18
CA VAL A 132 -15.82 18.81 -2.05
C VAL A 132 -16.22 17.41 -2.54
N ARG A 133 -17.10 17.34 -3.55
CA ARG A 133 -17.59 16.06 -4.08
C ARG A 133 -16.46 15.19 -4.64
N VAL A 134 -15.50 15.78 -5.35
CA VAL A 134 -14.35 15.05 -5.91
C VAL A 134 -13.47 14.48 -4.80
N TYR A 135 -13.15 15.29 -3.79
CA TYR A 135 -12.34 14.85 -2.65
C TYR A 135 -13.03 13.76 -1.81
N VAL A 136 -14.34 13.89 -1.56
CA VAL A 136 -15.12 12.85 -0.87
C VAL A 136 -15.11 11.56 -1.66
N ARG A 137 -15.32 11.60 -2.98
CA ARG A 137 -15.26 10.42 -3.84
C ARG A 137 -13.88 9.78 -3.87
N ARG A 138 -12.81 10.59 -3.86
CA ARG A 138 -11.43 10.09 -3.75
C ARG A 138 -11.17 9.44 -2.39
N GLY A 139 -11.66 10.03 -1.30
CA GLY A 139 -11.61 9.42 0.02
C GLY A 139 -12.37 8.09 0.09
N LEU A 140 -13.57 8.04 -0.49
CA LEU A 140 -14.35 6.80 -0.59
C LEU A 140 -13.65 5.75 -1.44
N LEU A 141 -12.95 6.13 -2.51
CA LEU A 141 -12.12 5.21 -3.30
C LEU A 141 -11.02 4.60 -2.43
N TYR A 142 -10.28 5.41 -1.67
CA TYR A 142 -9.21 4.89 -0.81
C TYR A 142 -9.76 3.99 0.30
N VAL A 143 -10.85 4.40 0.96
CA VAL A 143 -11.55 3.56 1.94
C VAL A 143 -12.02 2.26 1.31
N ALA A 144 -12.55 2.29 0.09
CA ALA A 144 -12.96 1.09 -0.62
C ALA A 144 -11.77 0.16 -0.93
N VAL A 145 -10.63 0.70 -1.35
CA VAL A 145 -9.39 -0.08 -1.57
C VAL A 145 -8.91 -0.73 -0.27
N MET A 146 -8.90 0.03 0.83
CA MET A 146 -8.44 -0.45 2.14
C MET A 146 -9.40 -1.50 2.74
N ALA A 147 -10.70 -1.27 2.59
CA ALA A 147 -11.74 -2.23 2.99
C ALA A 147 -11.68 -3.49 2.14
N PHE A 148 -11.50 -3.36 0.82
CA PHE A 148 -11.33 -4.49 -0.08
C PHE A 148 -10.13 -5.35 0.32
N ARG A 149 -8.98 -4.74 0.62
CA ARG A 149 -7.81 -5.46 1.15
C ARG A 149 -8.16 -6.19 2.44
N THR A 150 -8.83 -5.54 3.38
CA THR A 150 -9.10 -6.13 4.70
C THR A 150 -10.13 -7.26 4.64
N VAL A 151 -11.21 -7.09 3.87
CA VAL A 151 -12.33 -8.04 3.84
C VAL A 151 -12.11 -9.13 2.80
N VAL A 152 -11.70 -8.75 1.59
CA VAL A 152 -11.61 -9.70 0.48
C VAL A 152 -10.24 -10.36 0.45
N LEU A 153 -9.17 -9.57 0.50
CA LEU A 153 -7.83 -10.12 0.38
C LEU A 153 -7.42 -10.81 1.69
N TYR A 154 -7.51 -10.14 2.84
CA TYR A 154 -7.07 -10.74 4.10
C TYR A 154 -8.04 -11.83 4.61
N MET A 155 -9.30 -11.48 4.89
CA MET A 155 -10.24 -12.47 5.44
C MET A 155 -10.65 -13.52 4.38
N GLY A 156 -10.89 -13.10 3.15
CA GLY A 156 -11.32 -13.99 2.07
C GLY A 156 -10.23 -14.99 1.66
N LEU A 157 -9.01 -14.53 1.38
CA LEU A 157 -7.92 -15.46 1.01
C LEU A 157 -7.53 -16.35 2.18
N GLY A 158 -7.53 -15.85 3.42
CA GLY A 158 -7.27 -16.69 4.60
C GLY A 158 -8.29 -17.81 4.79
N LEU A 159 -9.55 -17.62 4.38
CA LEU A 159 -10.56 -18.70 4.37
C LEU A 159 -10.32 -19.70 3.24
N VAL A 160 -9.98 -19.22 2.05
CA VAL A 160 -9.68 -20.06 0.88
C VAL A 160 -8.43 -20.89 1.13
N GLU A 161 -7.37 -20.29 1.67
CA GLU A 161 -6.11 -20.94 2.03
C GLU A 161 -6.36 -22.08 3.01
N LYS A 162 -7.04 -21.82 4.13
CA LYS A 162 -7.41 -22.86 5.11
C LYS A 162 -8.20 -24.00 4.47
N ARG A 163 -9.14 -23.68 3.59
CA ARG A 163 -9.97 -24.68 2.91
C ARG A 163 -9.19 -25.48 1.87
N MET A 164 -8.31 -24.83 1.10
CA MET A 164 -7.46 -25.49 0.12
C MET A 164 -6.43 -26.39 0.79
N LEU A 165 -5.72 -25.89 1.81
CA LEU A 165 -4.75 -26.68 2.57
C LEU A 165 -5.42 -27.92 3.18
N HIS A 166 -6.59 -27.77 3.79
CA HIS A 166 -7.36 -28.89 4.32
C HIS A 166 -7.78 -29.91 3.24
N LEU A 167 -8.05 -29.47 2.02
CA LEU A 167 -8.49 -30.35 0.92
C LEU A 167 -7.32 -31.04 0.21
N PHE A 168 -6.18 -30.36 0.04
CA PHE A 168 -5.06 -30.85 -0.76
C PHE A 168 -3.96 -31.52 0.06
N MET A 169 -3.70 -31.09 1.29
CA MET A 169 -2.58 -31.60 2.10
C MET A 169 -3.02 -32.54 3.21
N GLY A 170 -4.32 -32.68 3.50
CA GLY A 170 -4.78 -33.40 4.69
C GLY A 170 -4.28 -32.70 5.98
N HIS A 171 -4.68 -33.17 7.17
CA HIS A 171 -4.14 -32.61 8.41
C HIS A 171 -2.64 -32.91 8.51
N SER A 172 -1.78 -32.00 8.06
CA SER A 172 -0.39 -31.96 8.49
C SER A 172 -0.35 -31.29 9.87
N ASP A 173 -0.60 -32.08 10.92
CA ASP A 173 -0.27 -31.68 12.29
C ASP A 173 1.26 -31.69 12.43
N HIS A 174 1.92 -30.70 11.83
CA HIS A 174 3.34 -30.48 12.03
C HIS A 174 3.53 -29.91 13.43
N SER A 175 3.97 -30.76 14.36
CA SER A 175 4.46 -30.34 15.67
C SER A 175 5.83 -29.68 15.49
N CYS A 176 5.91 -28.39 15.80
CA CYS A 176 7.17 -27.65 15.90
C CYS A 176 7.54 -27.52 17.38
N TRP A 177 8.80 -27.81 17.71
CA TRP A 177 9.27 -27.80 19.09
C TRP A 177 9.15 -26.41 19.75
N TYR A 178 9.35 -25.34 18.97
CA TYR A 178 9.25 -23.96 19.44
C TYR A 178 7.81 -23.43 19.53
N ALA A 179 6.78 -24.28 19.32
CA ALA A 179 5.38 -23.86 19.40
C ALA A 179 5.07 -23.19 20.75
N ASP A 180 5.51 -23.79 21.86
CA ASP A 180 5.25 -23.28 23.21
C ASP A 180 5.93 -21.94 23.50
N LEU A 181 7.01 -21.63 22.79
CA LEU A 181 7.69 -20.34 22.87
C LEU A 181 6.96 -19.24 22.10
N ARG A 182 5.94 -19.56 21.28
CA ARG A 182 5.18 -18.57 20.52
C ARG A 182 3.93 -18.11 21.25
N ARG A 183 3.59 -16.82 21.05
CA ARG A 183 2.28 -16.29 21.45
C ARG A 183 1.18 -17.04 20.68
N GLY A 184 0.37 -17.81 21.41
CA GLY A 184 -0.74 -18.60 20.85
C GLY A 184 -0.43 -20.08 20.62
N LYS A 185 0.77 -20.56 20.95
CA LYS A 185 1.15 -21.99 20.97
C LYS A 185 0.86 -22.74 19.67
N ARG A 186 1.22 -22.14 18.54
CA ARG A 186 0.95 -22.67 17.19
C ARG A 186 2.19 -22.61 16.32
N CYS A 187 2.30 -23.58 15.42
CA CYS A 187 3.34 -23.60 14.39
C CYS A 187 3.01 -22.62 13.25
N PRO A 188 4.02 -22.10 12.55
CA PRO A 188 3.77 -21.37 11.31
C PRO A 188 3.07 -22.30 10.31
N ALA A 189 2.16 -21.75 9.51
CA ALA A 189 1.55 -22.49 8.42
C ALA A 189 2.58 -22.75 7.31
N ASP A 190 2.42 -23.85 6.57
CA ASP A 190 3.29 -24.21 5.44
C ASP A 190 3.30 -23.15 4.33
N PHE A 191 2.19 -22.41 4.21
CA PHE A 191 2.06 -21.25 3.34
C PHE A 191 1.16 -20.21 4.03
N ASP A 192 1.69 -19.01 4.26
CA ASP A 192 0.94 -17.84 4.73
C ASP A 192 1.07 -16.76 3.66
N HIS A 193 -0.01 -16.51 2.90
CA HIS A 193 0.04 -15.46 1.87
C HIS A 193 0.50 -14.15 2.53
N SER A 194 1.45 -13.44 1.90
CA SER A 194 2.08 -12.28 2.55
C SER A 194 1.14 -11.09 2.69
N ASP A 195 0.27 -11.13 3.70
CA ASP A 195 -0.74 -10.11 4.00
C ASP A 195 -0.08 -8.74 4.25
N HIS A 196 1.13 -8.74 4.81
CA HIS A 196 1.94 -7.55 5.01
C HIS A 196 2.47 -6.97 3.69
N ILE A 197 2.91 -7.78 2.72
CA ILE A 197 3.27 -7.26 1.39
C ILE A 197 2.04 -6.67 0.71
N VAL A 198 0.90 -7.38 0.76
CA VAL A 198 -0.35 -6.88 0.19
C VAL A 198 -0.75 -5.56 0.85
N LEU A 199 -0.60 -5.43 2.18
CA LEU A 199 -0.81 -4.18 2.92
C LEU A 199 0.09 -3.06 2.39
N LEU A 200 1.40 -3.27 2.41
CA LEU A 200 2.39 -2.24 2.13
C LEU A 200 2.26 -1.76 0.68
N VAL A 201 2.04 -2.66 -0.27
CA VAL A 201 1.80 -2.29 -1.67
C VAL A 201 0.46 -1.55 -1.81
N SER A 202 -0.63 -2.08 -1.26
CA SER A 202 -1.97 -1.51 -1.48
C SER A 202 -2.16 -0.17 -0.78
N HIS A 203 -1.73 -0.08 0.48
CA HIS A 203 -1.96 1.09 1.33
C HIS A 203 -0.83 2.12 1.21
N TYR A 204 0.43 1.69 1.25
CA TYR A 204 1.57 2.60 1.39
C TYR A 204 2.26 2.94 0.06
N LEU A 205 1.93 2.25 -1.04
CA LEU A 205 2.43 2.58 -2.37
C LEU A 205 1.30 2.99 -3.32
N ALA A 206 0.27 2.17 -3.48
CA ALA A 206 -0.76 2.40 -4.49
C ALA A 206 -1.59 3.68 -4.23
N ILE A 207 -2.05 3.89 -2.99
CA ILE A 207 -2.80 5.09 -2.60
C ILE A 207 -1.93 6.36 -2.76
N PRO A 208 -0.70 6.42 -2.21
CA PRO A 208 0.17 7.57 -2.42
C PRO A 208 0.52 7.87 -3.88
N LEU A 209 0.74 6.84 -4.72
CA LEU A 209 0.97 7.02 -6.16
C LEU A 209 -0.24 7.63 -6.87
N PHE A 210 -1.45 7.20 -6.51
CA PHE A 210 -2.67 7.79 -7.06
C PHE A 210 -2.87 9.23 -6.57
N GLU A 211 -2.64 9.51 -5.28
CA GLU A 211 -2.73 10.88 -4.74
C GLU A 211 -1.67 11.79 -5.39
N TRP A 212 -0.46 11.28 -5.65
CA TRP A 212 0.58 12.02 -6.37
C TRP A 212 0.10 12.43 -7.77
N PHE A 213 -0.53 11.51 -8.50
CA PHE A 213 -1.12 11.80 -9.80
C PHE A 213 -2.23 12.85 -9.68
N ALA A 214 -3.17 12.68 -8.75
CA ALA A 214 -4.27 13.63 -8.53
C ALA A 214 -3.74 15.04 -8.24
N VAL A 215 -2.80 15.17 -7.29
CA VAL A 215 -2.17 16.45 -6.93
C VAL A 215 -1.41 17.07 -8.11
N SER A 216 -0.86 16.26 -9.00
CA SER A 216 -0.15 16.74 -10.19
C SER A 216 -1.09 17.26 -11.28
N VAL A 217 -2.27 16.63 -11.46
CA VAL A 217 -3.27 17.08 -12.44
C VAL A 217 -4.01 18.33 -11.97
N GLU A 218 -4.33 18.41 -10.68
CA GLU A 218 -5.20 19.46 -10.15
C GLU A 218 -4.57 20.86 -10.22
N SER A 219 -3.25 21.00 -10.46
CA SER A 219 -2.67 22.32 -10.67
C SER A 219 -1.24 22.32 -11.23
N ALA A 220 -0.98 23.33 -12.06
CA ALA A 220 0.26 23.51 -12.80
C ALA A 220 1.37 24.27 -12.03
N GLY A 221 1.05 24.95 -10.93
CA GLY A 221 1.98 25.87 -10.22
C GLY A 221 2.61 25.32 -8.92
N PRO A 222 3.82 25.80 -8.55
CA PRO A 222 4.44 25.50 -7.27
C PRO A 222 3.68 26.16 -6.12
N SER A 223 3.43 25.42 -5.04
CA SER A 223 2.87 25.97 -3.80
C SER A 223 3.44 25.23 -2.60
N LEU A 224 3.69 25.95 -1.50
CA LEU A 224 4.27 25.38 -0.28
C LEU A 224 3.45 24.18 0.22
N LYS A 225 2.12 24.32 0.26
CA LYS A 225 1.18 23.24 0.61
C LYS A 225 1.44 21.97 -0.22
N ARG A 226 1.59 22.10 -1.54
CA ARG A 226 1.81 20.94 -2.42
C ARG A 226 3.21 20.36 -2.30
N THR A 227 4.21 21.20 -2.09
CA THR A 227 5.58 20.72 -1.82
C THR A 227 5.57 19.87 -0.56
N LEU A 228 4.95 20.34 0.53
CA LEU A 228 4.81 19.58 1.77
C LEU A 228 4.03 18.28 1.55
N LEU A 229 2.91 18.32 0.81
CA LEU A 229 2.13 17.12 0.51
C LEU A 229 2.93 16.10 -0.31
N ARG A 230 3.70 16.55 -1.31
CA ARG A 230 4.57 15.69 -2.13
C ARG A 230 5.69 15.07 -1.31
N VAL A 231 6.34 15.86 -0.46
CA VAL A 231 7.37 15.35 0.47
C VAL A 231 6.76 14.30 1.40
N TRP A 232 5.57 14.55 1.94
CA TRP A 232 4.87 13.59 2.79
C TRP A 232 4.54 12.29 2.05
N LEU A 233 4.03 12.36 0.80
CA LEU A 233 3.79 11.18 -0.02
C LEU A 233 5.07 10.37 -0.28
N ILE A 234 6.21 11.05 -0.52
CA ILE A 234 7.51 10.40 -0.68
C ILE A 234 7.92 9.69 0.62
N ILE A 235 7.75 10.32 1.78
CA ILE A 235 8.05 9.70 3.08
C ILE A 235 7.20 8.44 3.30
N VAL A 236 5.89 8.50 3.02
CA VAL A 236 4.99 7.35 3.16
C VAL A 236 5.39 6.22 2.20
N CYS A 237 5.70 6.54 0.95
CA CYS A 237 6.21 5.56 -0.01
C CYS A 237 7.55 4.95 0.43
N GLY A 238 8.49 5.77 0.91
CA GLY A 238 9.79 5.34 1.40
C GLY A 238 9.66 4.42 2.60
N LEU A 239 8.78 4.75 3.54
CA LEU A 239 8.45 3.89 4.68
C LEU A 239 7.85 2.56 4.23
N GLY A 240 6.90 2.59 3.28
CA GLY A 240 6.30 1.39 2.71
C GLY A 240 7.34 0.49 2.03
N ALA A 241 8.23 1.05 1.22
CA ALA A 241 9.30 0.32 0.54
C ALA A 241 10.34 -0.24 1.52
N TYR A 242 10.73 0.53 2.53
CA TYR A 242 11.66 0.11 3.58
C TYR A 242 11.12 -1.11 4.33
N LEU A 243 9.88 -1.02 4.83
CA LEU A 243 9.25 -2.14 5.55
C LEU A 243 8.99 -3.34 4.63
N LEU A 244 8.68 -3.10 3.36
CA LEU A 244 8.47 -4.18 2.38
C LEU A 244 9.76 -4.96 2.16
N PHE A 245 10.90 -4.28 2.06
CA PHE A 245 12.20 -4.93 1.94
C PHE A 245 12.44 -5.91 3.09
N PHE A 246 12.33 -5.43 4.34
CA PHE A 246 12.55 -6.30 5.50
C PHE A 246 11.50 -7.40 5.65
N THR A 247 10.26 -7.10 5.30
CA THR A 247 9.18 -8.09 5.29
C THR A 247 9.44 -9.21 4.29
N ALA A 248 9.86 -8.85 3.08
CA ALA A 248 10.17 -9.81 2.03
C ALA A 248 11.49 -10.56 2.30
N SER A 249 12.43 -9.96 3.02
CA SER A 249 13.70 -10.62 3.37
C SER A 249 13.57 -11.63 4.51
N TYR A 250 12.75 -11.36 5.53
CA TYR A 250 12.86 -12.13 6.78
C TYR A 250 11.58 -12.84 7.23
N PHE A 251 10.40 -12.44 6.76
CA PHE A 251 9.14 -12.93 7.35
C PHE A 251 8.34 -13.84 6.42
N HIS A 252 8.72 -13.96 5.16
CA HIS A 252 7.97 -14.69 4.16
C HIS A 252 8.88 -15.43 3.18
N THR A 253 8.42 -16.58 2.70
CA THR A 253 9.13 -17.34 1.67
C THR A 253 9.03 -16.66 0.30
N SER A 254 9.88 -17.06 -0.65
CA SER A 254 9.86 -16.52 -2.01
C SER A 254 8.49 -16.68 -2.69
N ALA A 255 7.85 -17.83 -2.48
CA ALA A 255 6.53 -18.10 -3.02
C ALA A 255 5.45 -17.22 -2.37
N GLU A 256 5.48 -17.06 -1.05
CA GLU A 256 4.56 -16.18 -0.30
C GLU A 256 4.69 -14.72 -0.77
N ASN A 257 5.94 -14.25 -0.96
CA ASN A 257 6.23 -12.91 -1.46
C ASN A 257 5.72 -12.68 -2.88
N LEU A 258 5.98 -13.62 -3.79
CA LEU A 258 5.58 -13.51 -5.18
C LEU A 258 4.06 -13.53 -5.33
N VAL A 259 3.38 -14.45 -4.64
CA VAL A 259 1.92 -14.54 -4.65
C VAL A 259 1.30 -13.27 -4.05
N GLY A 260 1.81 -12.80 -2.91
CA GLY A 260 1.36 -11.54 -2.30
C GLY A 260 1.52 -10.35 -3.24
N LEU A 261 2.66 -10.25 -3.93
CA LEU A 261 2.90 -9.19 -4.89
C LEU A 261 1.96 -9.28 -6.11
N ILE A 262 1.74 -10.47 -6.68
CA ILE A 262 0.83 -10.67 -7.82
C ILE A 262 -0.59 -10.25 -7.43
N ILE A 263 -1.06 -10.63 -6.24
CA ILE A 263 -2.37 -10.24 -5.73
C ILE A 263 -2.46 -8.72 -5.60
N ALA A 264 -1.48 -8.09 -4.96
CA ALA A 264 -1.48 -6.64 -4.78
C ALA A 264 -1.42 -5.89 -6.12
N GLN A 265 -0.63 -6.38 -7.07
CA GLN A 265 -0.52 -5.78 -8.40
C GLN A 265 -1.79 -5.94 -9.22
N GLY A 266 -2.31 -7.16 -9.33
CA GLY A 266 -3.48 -7.48 -10.13
C GLY A 266 -4.78 -6.89 -9.56
N CYS A 267 -4.95 -6.92 -8.24
CA CYS A 267 -6.20 -6.50 -7.60
C CYS A 267 -6.24 -5.02 -7.20
N VAL A 268 -5.09 -4.35 -7.04
CA VAL A 268 -5.05 -2.95 -6.56
C VAL A 268 -4.26 -2.04 -7.50
N MET A 269 -2.98 -2.31 -7.76
CA MET A 269 -2.14 -1.39 -8.56
C MET A 269 -2.64 -1.25 -10.00
N THR A 270 -2.95 -2.35 -10.68
CA THR A 270 -3.42 -2.32 -12.08
C THR A 270 -4.78 -1.64 -12.21
N PRO A 271 -5.82 -1.96 -11.39
CA PRO A 271 -7.08 -1.24 -11.43
C PRO A 271 -6.94 0.27 -11.17
N LEU A 272 -6.10 0.67 -10.20
CA LEU A 272 -5.83 2.10 -9.95
C LEU A 272 -5.09 2.75 -11.12
N MET A 273 -4.12 2.07 -11.72
CA MET A 273 -3.45 2.55 -12.94
C MET A 273 -4.46 2.73 -14.07
N LEU A 274 -5.34 1.74 -14.33
CA LEU A 274 -6.38 1.83 -15.35
C LEU A 274 -7.36 2.98 -15.08
N LEU A 275 -7.66 3.24 -13.81
CA LEU A 275 -8.46 4.40 -13.39
C LEU A 275 -7.76 5.72 -13.75
N THR A 276 -6.44 5.85 -13.56
CA THR A 276 -5.70 7.05 -14.01
C THR A 276 -5.79 7.27 -15.52
N GLN A 277 -5.91 6.19 -16.30
CA GLN A 277 -6.03 6.27 -17.75
C GLN A 277 -7.45 6.59 -18.24
N ASP A 278 -8.44 6.62 -17.34
CA ASP A 278 -9.86 6.73 -17.67
C ASP A 278 -10.35 5.52 -18.50
N TYR A 279 -9.83 4.32 -18.19
CA TYR A 279 -10.18 3.09 -18.90
C TYR A 279 -11.65 2.67 -18.65
N PHE A 280 -12.17 2.92 -17.45
CA PHE A 280 -13.51 2.52 -17.02
C PHE A 280 -14.62 3.51 -17.40
N THR A 281 -14.47 4.26 -18.50
CA THR A 281 -15.42 5.30 -18.94
C THR A 281 -16.84 4.78 -19.17
N SER A 282 -17.00 3.50 -19.49
CA SER A 282 -18.30 2.82 -19.59
C SER A 282 -19.10 2.89 -18.28
N TYR A 283 -18.41 2.95 -17.13
CA TYR A 283 -19.01 3.07 -15.81
C TYR A 283 -18.91 4.51 -15.32
N LYS A 284 -20.01 5.26 -15.40
CA LYS A 284 -20.05 6.71 -15.06
C LYS A 284 -19.47 7.05 -13.69
N TRP A 285 -19.52 6.14 -12.72
CA TRP A 285 -18.99 6.34 -11.37
C TRP A 285 -17.47 6.13 -11.27
N LEU A 286 -16.87 5.33 -12.16
CA LEU A 286 -15.44 5.07 -12.25
C LEU A 286 -14.71 5.97 -13.27
N SER A 287 -15.37 6.99 -13.81
CA SER A 287 -14.66 7.98 -14.63
C SER A 287 -13.67 8.77 -13.78
N LEU A 288 -12.51 9.06 -14.35
CA LEU A 288 -11.45 9.85 -13.73
C LEU A 288 -11.96 11.23 -13.25
N SER A 289 -12.90 11.82 -13.98
CA SER A 289 -13.51 13.12 -13.66
C SER A 289 -14.21 13.17 -12.29
N ASN A 290 -14.52 12.01 -11.71
CA ASN A 290 -15.12 11.91 -10.38
C ASN A 290 -14.10 11.99 -9.23
N PHE A 291 -12.82 11.79 -9.51
CA PHE A 291 -11.75 11.63 -8.51
C PHE A 291 -10.67 12.72 -8.60
N VAL A 292 -10.58 13.39 -9.75
CA VAL A 292 -9.59 14.43 -10.02
C VAL A 292 -10.28 15.65 -10.63
N LEU A 293 -9.91 16.85 -10.17
CA LEU A 293 -10.44 18.08 -10.74
C LEU A 293 -9.81 18.37 -12.11
N PRO A 294 -10.54 19.02 -13.03
CA PRO A 294 -9.95 19.54 -14.24
C PRO A 294 -8.83 20.54 -13.89
N ALA A 295 -7.73 20.49 -14.64
CA ALA A 295 -6.59 21.38 -14.47
C ALA A 295 -7.03 22.85 -14.52
N GLU A 296 -6.45 23.69 -13.66
CA GLU A 296 -6.66 25.15 -13.71
C GLU A 296 -6.33 25.69 -15.11
N ASP A 297 -7.21 26.54 -15.67
CA ASP A 297 -7.03 27.09 -17.01
C ASP A 297 -6.00 28.22 -16.95
N PRO A 298 -4.81 28.08 -17.58
CA PRO A 298 -3.76 29.10 -17.51
C PRO A 298 -4.18 30.45 -18.11
N LYS A 299 -5.26 30.52 -18.89
CA LYS A 299 -5.77 31.76 -19.48
C LYS A 299 -6.62 32.62 -18.55
N ARG A 300 -6.92 32.17 -17.33
CA ARG A 300 -7.81 32.90 -16.41
C ARG A 300 -7.08 33.84 -15.44
N ASP A 301 -5.76 33.77 -15.41
CA ASP A 301 -4.89 34.60 -14.57
C ASP A 301 -4.13 35.67 -15.39
N SER A 302 -4.69 36.06 -16.55
CA SER A 302 -4.22 37.19 -17.38
C SER A 302 -5.20 38.36 -17.31
#